data_AF-A0A7Y3CJC3-F1
#
_entry.id   AF-A0A7Y3CJC3-F1
#
_cell.length_a   1.000
_cell.length_b   1.000
_cell.length_c   1.000
_cell.angle_alpha   90.00
_cell.angle_beta   90.00
_cell.angle_gamma   90.00
#
_symmetry.space_group_name_H-M   'P 1'
#
loop_
_entity.id
_entity.type
_entity.pdbx_description
1 polymer ?
#
loop_
_entity_poly.entity_id
_entity_poly.type
_entity_poly.pdbx_seq_one_letter_code
_entity_poly.pdbx_strand_id
1 'polypeptide(L)'
;NTTLHIPAIAYYADVDITLKDFDRFTEKIPHLTSLAPSGPHHVEDLFYAGGVPAILTELRKAKLIDDQQMTAYGKTLGEMLYEIRAGIKDPSVIRHVDNPVHETGGLAVLTGNLAPNGAIVKQVAVADEMLKHSGPARVFASEEDAVAAIMGQVIQEGEVIVIRYEGPQGGPGMQEMLSATSAVAGMGMDRKVALITDGRFSGATHGASIGHISPEAAAKGPIAVVRDGDIIEIDIPGKTLTLQLPEDEIRQRTKELPEFEPKIKTGCLARYAKIVSSADKGAVFPK
;
A
#
# COMPACT_ATOMS: atom_id res chain seq x y z
N ASN A 1 -3.37 -2.70 -2.83
CA ASN A 1 -4.29 -3.77 -3.28
C ASN A 1 -3.63 -5.16 -3.39
N THR A 2 -2.59 -5.39 -4.22
CA THR A 2 -1.94 -6.72 -4.30
C THR A 2 -1.44 -7.24 -2.95
N THR A 3 -0.94 -6.34 -2.10
CA THR A 3 -0.53 -6.62 -0.71
C THR A 3 -1.67 -6.96 0.24
N LEU A 4 -2.92 -6.91 -0.23
CA LEU A 4 -4.11 -7.41 0.48
C LEU A 4 -4.54 -8.77 -0.10
N HIS A 5 -4.61 -8.88 -1.43
CA HIS A 5 -5.12 -10.07 -2.10
C HIS A 5 -4.18 -11.28 -1.98
N ILE A 6 -2.86 -11.09 -2.06
CA ILE A 6 -1.92 -12.20 -1.95
C ILE A 6 -1.93 -12.83 -0.54
N PRO A 7 -1.84 -12.05 0.56
CA PRO A 7 -2.07 -12.61 1.90
C PRO A 7 -3.41 -13.32 2.04
N ALA A 8 -4.49 -12.78 1.45
CA ALA A 8 -5.80 -13.43 1.50
C ALA A 8 -5.82 -14.78 0.77
N ILE A 9 -5.24 -14.87 -0.43
CA ILE A 9 -5.10 -16.13 -1.18
C ILE A 9 -4.25 -17.12 -0.38
N ALA A 10 -3.11 -16.66 0.16
CA ALA A 10 -2.20 -17.47 0.94
C ALA A 10 -2.89 -18.06 2.18
N TYR A 11 -3.66 -17.25 2.91
CA TYR A 11 -4.43 -17.68 4.07
C TYR A 11 -5.39 -18.84 3.75
N TYR A 12 -6.14 -18.77 2.65
CA TYR A 12 -7.05 -19.87 2.27
C TYR A 12 -6.32 -21.09 1.69
N ALA A 13 -5.09 -20.91 1.21
CA ALA A 13 -4.20 -21.98 0.77
C ALA A 13 -3.34 -22.56 1.91
N ASP A 14 -3.56 -22.15 3.16
CA ASP A 14 -2.78 -22.55 4.34
C ASP A 14 -1.27 -22.23 4.22
N VAL A 15 -0.97 -21.09 3.59
CA VAL A 15 0.39 -20.52 3.46
C VAL A 15 0.47 -19.22 4.26
N ASP A 16 1.50 -19.09 5.09
CA ASP A 16 1.73 -17.88 5.90
C ASP A 16 2.46 -16.80 5.10
N ILE A 17 1.70 -15.82 4.60
CA ILE A 17 2.21 -14.62 3.94
C ILE A 17 1.42 -13.42 4.46
N THR A 18 2.13 -12.42 4.97
CA THR A 18 1.58 -11.16 5.47
C THR A 18 2.13 -9.97 4.68
N LEU A 19 1.63 -8.77 4.97
CA LEU A 19 2.17 -7.53 4.41
C LEU A 19 3.68 -7.38 4.66
N LYS A 20 4.18 -7.79 5.84
CA LYS A 20 5.60 -7.68 6.20
C LYS A 20 6.50 -8.53 5.28
N ASP A 21 5.99 -9.64 4.77
CA ASP A 21 6.73 -10.53 3.87
C ASP A 21 6.96 -9.93 2.47
N PHE A 22 6.29 -8.84 2.12
CA PHE A 22 6.55 -8.16 0.85
C PHE A 22 7.91 -7.48 0.83
N ASP A 23 8.38 -7.03 1.99
CA ASP A 23 9.57 -6.19 2.07
C ASP A 23 10.84 -6.90 1.56
N ARG A 24 11.00 -8.18 1.93
CA ARG A 24 12.09 -9.03 1.44
C ARG A 24 12.11 -9.20 -0.08
N PHE A 25 10.98 -8.99 -0.75
CA PHE A 25 10.84 -9.14 -2.19
C PHE A 25 11.00 -7.81 -2.91
N THR A 26 10.44 -6.72 -2.36
CA THR A 26 10.55 -5.39 -2.98
C THR A 26 11.98 -4.88 -3.04
N GLU A 27 12.86 -5.29 -2.12
CA GLU A 27 14.30 -4.98 -2.21
C GLU A 27 15.04 -5.74 -3.31
N LYS A 28 14.58 -6.94 -3.66
CA LYS A 28 15.34 -7.87 -4.51
C LYS A 28 14.83 -7.95 -5.94
N ILE A 29 13.54 -7.65 -6.14
CA ILE A 29 12.87 -7.80 -7.43
C ILE A 29 12.87 -6.44 -8.13
N PRO A 30 13.59 -6.29 -9.25
CA PRO A 30 13.64 -5.03 -9.97
C PRO A 30 12.32 -4.72 -10.68
N HIS A 31 12.06 -3.43 -10.87
CA HIS A 31 10.91 -2.95 -11.60
C HIS A 31 11.22 -2.95 -13.11
N LEU A 32 10.70 -3.94 -13.84
CA LEU A 32 11.03 -4.14 -15.26
C LEU A 32 10.10 -3.43 -16.26
N THR A 33 8.89 -3.04 -15.85
CA THR A 33 7.90 -2.43 -16.76
C THR A 33 7.12 -1.34 -16.05
N SER A 34 7.16 -0.11 -16.55
CA SER A 34 6.42 1.01 -15.98
C SER A 34 5.15 1.26 -16.80
N LEU A 35 4.00 0.89 -16.23
CA LEU A 35 2.69 1.07 -16.87
C LEU A 35 1.93 2.25 -16.25
N ALA A 36 1.02 2.81 -17.03
CA ALA A 36 -0.01 3.71 -16.55
C ALA A 36 -0.67 3.10 -15.31
N PRO A 37 -0.87 3.89 -14.25
CA PRO A 37 -0.88 5.36 -14.25
C PRO A 37 0.47 6.04 -13.96
N SER A 38 1.52 5.30 -13.60
CA SER A 38 2.82 5.90 -13.22
C SER A 38 3.88 5.84 -14.33
N GLY A 39 3.59 5.11 -15.41
CA GLY A 39 4.48 4.97 -16.56
C GLY A 39 3.80 5.35 -17.87
N PRO A 40 4.59 5.45 -18.96
CA PRO A 40 4.09 5.91 -20.25
C PRO A 40 3.35 4.81 -21.06
N HIS A 41 3.45 3.55 -20.63
CA HIS A 41 2.93 2.40 -21.37
C HIS A 41 1.60 1.89 -20.81
N HIS A 42 0.81 1.21 -21.65
CA HIS A 42 -0.46 0.60 -21.26
C HIS A 42 -0.37 -0.94 -21.27
N VAL A 43 -1.43 -1.61 -20.82
CA VAL A 43 -1.49 -3.09 -20.79
C VAL A 43 -1.36 -3.69 -22.19
N GLU A 44 -1.85 -2.99 -23.23
CA GLU A 44 -1.71 -3.35 -24.64
C GLU A 44 -0.22 -3.43 -25.04
N ASP A 45 0.56 -2.41 -24.65
CA ASP A 45 1.99 -2.33 -24.94
C ASP A 45 2.74 -3.47 -24.24
N LEU A 46 2.38 -3.75 -22.98
CA LEU A 46 2.92 -4.90 -22.25
C LEU A 46 2.66 -6.20 -23.01
N PHE A 47 1.43 -6.40 -23.52
CA PHE A 47 1.08 -7.58 -24.30
C PHE A 47 1.95 -7.72 -25.55
N TYR A 48 2.05 -6.66 -26.36
CA TYR A 48 2.85 -6.68 -27.59
C TYR A 48 4.35 -6.82 -27.32
N ALA A 49 4.83 -6.33 -26.18
CA ALA A 49 6.22 -6.47 -25.73
C ALA A 49 6.58 -7.89 -25.25
N GLY A 50 5.62 -8.82 -25.21
CA GLY A 50 5.83 -10.23 -24.79
C GLY A 50 5.09 -10.63 -23.52
N GLY A 51 4.37 -9.69 -22.89
CA GLY A 51 3.48 -9.92 -21.77
C GLY A 51 4.16 -10.33 -20.48
N VAL A 52 3.34 -10.78 -19.52
CA VAL A 52 3.82 -11.35 -18.24
C VAL A 52 4.83 -12.49 -18.44
N PRO A 53 4.70 -13.40 -19.43
CA PRO A 53 5.72 -14.43 -19.68
C PRO A 53 7.12 -13.86 -19.95
N ALA A 54 7.24 -12.74 -20.66
CA ALA A 54 8.54 -12.10 -20.88
C ALA A 54 9.16 -11.60 -19.58
N ILE A 55 8.37 -10.98 -18.70
CA ILE A 55 8.82 -10.55 -17.36
C ILE A 55 9.30 -11.77 -16.55
N LEU A 56 8.53 -12.86 -16.53
CA LEU A 56 8.90 -14.08 -15.81
C LEU A 56 10.18 -14.71 -16.36
N THR A 57 10.40 -14.67 -17.68
CA THR A 57 11.66 -15.10 -18.30
C THR A 57 12.86 -14.27 -17.81
N GLU A 58 12.73 -12.95 -17.68
CA GLU A 58 13.83 -12.11 -17.16
C GLU A 58 14.11 -12.38 -15.68
N LEU A 59 13.07 -12.48 -14.85
CA LEU A 59 13.22 -12.80 -13.43
C LEU A 59 13.84 -14.19 -13.23
N ARG A 60 13.49 -15.16 -14.10
CA ARG A 60 14.12 -16.50 -14.14
C ARG A 60 15.61 -16.43 -14.45
N LYS A 61 16.03 -15.63 -15.45
CA LYS A 61 17.46 -15.45 -15.80
C LYS A 61 18.27 -14.97 -14.61
N ALA A 62 17.70 -14.09 -13.80
CA ALA A 62 18.31 -13.58 -12.57
C ALA A 62 18.12 -14.50 -11.34
N LYS A 63 17.48 -15.66 -11.49
CA LYS A 63 17.19 -16.61 -10.41
C LYS A 63 16.35 -15.99 -9.28
N LEU A 64 15.46 -15.05 -9.62
CA LEU A 64 14.58 -14.36 -8.66
C LEU A 64 13.23 -15.06 -8.48
N ILE A 65 12.94 -16.09 -9.27
CA ILE A 65 11.73 -16.91 -9.16
C ILE A 65 12.11 -18.39 -9.16
N ASP A 66 11.28 -19.20 -8.49
CA ASP A 66 11.34 -20.65 -8.58
C ASP A 66 10.55 -21.13 -9.82
N ASP A 67 11.29 -21.59 -10.83
CA ASP A 67 10.71 -22.05 -12.10
C ASP A 67 10.27 -23.52 -12.09
N GLN A 68 10.45 -24.23 -10.97
CA GLN A 68 10.03 -25.62 -10.80
C GLN A 68 8.56 -25.75 -10.33
N GLN A 69 7.91 -24.63 -10.03
CA GLN A 69 6.52 -24.62 -9.58
C GLN A 69 5.56 -25.06 -10.69
N MET A 70 4.65 -25.97 -10.36
CA MET A 70 3.61 -26.45 -11.28
C MET A 70 2.62 -25.34 -11.62
N THR A 71 2.20 -25.31 -12.88
CA THR A 71 1.22 -24.34 -13.39
C THR A 71 -0.05 -25.05 -13.86
N ALA A 72 -1.13 -24.29 -14.05
CA ALA A 72 -2.36 -24.80 -14.67
C ALA A 72 -2.17 -25.25 -16.13
N TYR A 73 -1.01 -24.96 -16.75
CA TYR A 73 -0.63 -25.47 -18.08
C TYR A 73 -0.26 -26.97 -18.04
N GLY A 74 -0.16 -27.58 -16.86
CA GLY A 74 0.22 -28.99 -16.68
C GLY A 74 1.72 -29.25 -16.74
N LYS A 75 2.54 -28.18 -16.73
CA LYS A 75 4.00 -28.22 -16.71
C LYS A 75 4.55 -27.26 -15.66
N THR A 76 5.83 -27.41 -15.33
CA THR A 76 6.53 -26.42 -14.51
C THR A 76 6.57 -25.05 -15.20
N LEU A 77 6.72 -23.99 -14.42
CA LEU A 77 6.83 -22.62 -14.94
C LEU A 77 7.95 -22.50 -15.99
N GLY A 78 9.12 -23.09 -15.71
CA GLY A 78 10.27 -23.06 -16.61
C GLY A 78 10.03 -23.77 -17.94
N GLU A 79 9.34 -24.92 -17.93
CA GLU A 79 8.95 -25.66 -19.12
C GLU A 79 7.90 -24.91 -19.94
N MET A 80 6.87 -24.37 -19.29
CA MET A 80 5.84 -23.56 -19.95
C MET A 80 6.46 -22.37 -20.67
N LEU A 81 7.34 -21.60 -20.00
CA LEU A 81 8.01 -20.44 -20.59
C LEU A 81 8.88 -20.82 -21.81
N TYR A 82 9.56 -21.97 -21.74
CA TYR A 82 10.35 -22.49 -22.87
C TYR A 82 9.47 -22.85 -24.06
N GLU A 83 8.38 -23.58 -23.84
CA GLU A 83 7.49 -24.07 -24.90
C GLU A 83 6.78 -22.95 -25.64
N ILE A 84 6.28 -21.94 -24.92
CA ILE A 84 5.64 -20.76 -25.53
C ILE A 84 6.67 -19.77 -26.10
N ARG A 85 7.98 -20.07 -25.98
CA ARG A 85 9.09 -19.22 -26.43
C ARG A 85 8.99 -17.80 -25.87
N ALA A 86 8.69 -17.71 -24.57
CA ALA A 86 8.51 -16.45 -23.86
C ALA A 86 9.79 -15.62 -23.86
N GLY A 87 9.65 -14.32 -24.15
CA GLY A 87 10.77 -13.38 -24.12
C GLY A 87 10.36 -12.00 -24.60
N ILE A 88 11.19 -11.01 -24.28
CA ILE A 88 10.97 -9.60 -24.63
C ILE A 88 10.91 -9.44 -26.15
N LYS A 89 9.90 -8.71 -26.62
CA LYS A 89 9.71 -8.26 -28.01
C LYS A 89 9.99 -6.78 -28.17
N ASP A 90 9.81 -6.00 -27.11
CA ASP A 90 10.10 -4.58 -27.08
C ASP A 90 10.79 -4.18 -25.75
N PRO A 91 12.11 -3.89 -25.76
CA PRO A 91 12.86 -3.51 -24.57
C PRO A 91 12.61 -2.07 -24.11
N SER A 92 11.85 -1.26 -24.86
CA SER A 92 11.39 0.04 -24.38
C SER A 92 10.26 -0.10 -23.36
N VAL A 93 9.43 -1.15 -23.49
CA VAL A 93 8.30 -1.44 -22.61
C VAL A 93 8.71 -2.38 -21.46
N ILE A 94 9.35 -3.51 -21.78
CA ILE A 94 9.83 -4.49 -20.79
C ILE A 94 11.36 -4.46 -20.76
N ARG A 95 11.92 -3.89 -19.70
CA ARG A 95 13.36 -3.80 -19.49
C ARG A 95 13.99 -5.13 -19.15
N HIS A 96 15.25 -5.29 -19.53
CA HIS A 96 16.09 -6.38 -19.07
C HIS A 96 16.45 -6.22 -17.60
N VAL A 97 16.73 -7.33 -16.93
CA VAL A 97 17.06 -7.35 -15.50
C VAL A 97 18.38 -6.64 -15.15
N ASP A 98 19.29 -6.50 -16.11
CA ASP A 98 20.55 -5.76 -15.99
C ASP A 98 20.42 -4.26 -16.27
N ASN A 99 19.27 -3.81 -16.77
CA ASN A 99 18.98 -2.40 -17.06
C ASN A 99 17.50 -2.08 -16.76
N PRO A 100 17.03 -2.31 -15.52
CA PRO A 100 15.63 -2.19 -15.14
C PRO A 100 15.16 -0.73 -15.14
N VAL A 101 13.86 -0.49 -15.00
CA VAL A 101 13.33 0.87 -14.77
C VAL A 101 13.81 1.39 -13.42
N HIS A 102 13.74 0.54 -12.40
CA HIS A 102 14.30 0.79 -11.06
C HIS A 102 14.92 -0.51 -10.54
N GLU A 103 16.03 -0.40 -9.80
CA GLU A 103 16.75 -1.55 -9.24
C GLU A 103 15.92 -2.30 -8.18
N THR A 104 15.03 -1.59 -7.49
CA THR A 104 14.09 -2.14 -6.50
C THR A 104 12.65 -2.09 -7.01
N GLY A 105 11.78 -2.86 -6.36
CA GLY A 105 10.36 -2.93 -6.67
C GLY A 105 9.61 -1.62 -6.42
N GLY A 106 8.42 -1.49 -7.02
CA GLY A 106 7.64 -0.24 -6.95
C GLY A 106 6.90 0.03 -5.63
N LEU A 107 7.00 -0.87 -4.66
CA LEU A 107 6.30 -0.80 -3.38
C LEU A 107 7.31 -0.78 -2.23
N ALA A 108 6.99 -0.09 -1.14
CA ALA A 108 7.74 -0.12 0.10
C ALA A 108 6.79 -0.40 1.28
N VAL A 109 7.15 -1.39 2.10
CA VAL A 109 6.45 -1.67 3.36
C VAL A 109 7.07 -0.78 4.43
N LEU A 110 6.27 0.06 5.07
CA LEU A 110 6.73 0.91 6.18
C LEU A 110 6.32 0.27 7.51
N THR A 111 7.21 0.34 8.50
CA THR A 111 6.94 -0.11 9.87
C THR A 111 7.34 0.95 10.88
N GLY A 112 6.86 0.87 12.11
CA GLY A 112 7.21 1.84 13.15
C GLY A 112 6.15 1.87 14.22
N ASN A 113 6.27 2.80 15.17
CA ASN A 113 5.29 2.87 16.26
C ASN A 113 3.88 3.22 15.76
N LEU A 114 3.74 3.88 14.61
CA LEU A 114 2.44 4.25 14.05
C LEU A 114 1.79 3.11 13.24
N ALA A 115 2.61 2.23 12.66
CA ALA A 115 2.19 1.06 11.88
C ALA A 115 2.97 -0.20 12.28
N PRO A 116 2.75 -0.75 13.50
CA PRO A 116 3.56 -1.85 14.02
C PRO A 116 3.37 -3.16 13.25
N ASN A 117 2.22 -3.36 12.59
CA ASN A 117 1.98 -4.50 11.69
C ASN A 117 2.30 -4.20 10.21
N GLY A 118 2.67 -2.96 9.91
CA GLY A 118 3.03 -2.51 8.58
C GLY A 118 2.02 -1.55 7.97
N ALA A 119 2.52 -0.81 6.98
CA ALA A 119 1.79 0.03 6.05
C ALA A 119 2.43 -0.10 4.67
N ILE A 120 1.77 0.38 3.63
CA ILE A 120 2.26 0.24 2.24
C ILE A 120 2.22 1.57 1.50
N VAL A 121 3.28 1.85 0.75
CA VAL A 121 3.36 2.98 -0.16
C VAL A 121 3.87 2.54 -1.53
N LYS A 122 3.38 3.17 -2.59
CA LYS A 122 3.90 3.00 -3.95
C LYS A 122 5.06 3.96 -4.16
N GLN A 123 6.26 3.57 -3.73
CA GLN A 123 7.42 4.47 -3.69
C GLN A 123 7.79 5.08 -5.06
N VAL A 124 7.55 4.38 -6.16
CA VAL A 124 7.81 4.90 -7.52
C VAL A 124 6.86 6.02 -7.96
N ALA A 125 5.80 6.27 -7.20
CA ALA A 125 4.85 7.37 -7.44
C ALA A 125 5.06 8.55 -6.48
N VAL A 126 6.10 8.49 -5.62
CA VAL A 126 6.45 9.52 -4.65
C VAL A 126 7.54 10.41 -5.24
N ALA A 127 7.39 11.73 -5.13
CA ALA A 127 8.43 12.67 -5.54
C ALA A 127 9.66 12.56 -4.63
N ASP A 128 10.86 12.78 -5.17
CA ASP A 128 12.12 12.61 -4.44
C ASP A 128 12.17 13.43 -3.13
N GLU A 129 11.64 14.66 -3.15
CA GLU A 129 11.57 15.53 -1.98
C GLU A 129 10.59 15.04 -0.88
N MET A 130 9.69 14.11 -1.22
CA MET A 130 8.70 13.52 -0.31
C MET A 130 9.10 12.12 0.16
N LEU A 131 10.25 11.59 -0.27
CA LEU A 131 10.77 10.30 0.21
C LEU A 131 11.07 10.31 1.71
N LYS A 132 11.46 11.48 2.23
CA LYS A 132 11.57 11.75 3.67
C LYS A 132 10.75 12.97 4.00
N HIS A 133 9.77 12.82 4.88
CA HIS A 133 8.86 13.90 5.23
C HIS A 133 8.60 13.88 6.73
N SER A 134 8.61 15.05 7.35
CA SER A 134 8.26 15.22 8.76
C SER A 134 7.37 16.44 8.90
N GLY A 135 6.20 16.26 9.50
CA GLY A 135 5.16 17.28 9.49
C GLY A 135 4.13 17.13 10.59
N PRO A 136 3.44 18.23 10.96
CA PRO A 136 2.32 18.15 11.89
C PRO A 136 1.13 17.41 11.28
N ALA A 137 0.50 16.58 12.09
CA ALA A 137 -0.68 15.82 11.71
C ALA A 137 -1.90 16.73 11.57
N ARG A 138 -2.71 16.46 10.56
CA ARG A 138 -4.07 16.99 10.40
C ARG A 138 -5.04 15.81 10.31
N VAL A 139 -5.89 15.62 11.30
CA VAL A 139 -6.59 14.35 11.56
C VAL A 139 -8.06 14.43 11.18
N PHE A 140 -8.52 13.43 10.42
CA PHE A 140 -9.89 13.27 9.96
C PHE A 140 -10.40 11.86 10.28
N ALA A 141 -11.70 11.75 10.60
CA ALA A 141 -12.36 10.47 10.93
C ALA A 141 -13.16 9.88 9.74
N SER A 142 -13.06 10.50 8.58
CA SER A 142 -13.65 10.05 7.32
C SER A 142 -12.90 10.63 6.11
N GLU A 143 -13.03 9.98 4.96
CA GLU A 143 -12.55 10.54 3.69
C GLU A 143 -13.27 11.85 3.35
N GLU A 144 -14.58 11.93 3.59
CA GLU A 144 -15.39 13.10 3.24
C GLU A 144 -14.92 14.37 3.95
N ASP A 145 -14.59 14.26 5.24
CA ASP A 145 -14.09 15.40 6.03
C ASP A 145 -12.71 15.85 5.54
N ALA A 146 -11.84 14.89 5.20
CA ALA A 146 -10.53 15.18 4.65
C ALA A 146 -10.62 15.88 3.28
N VAL A 147 -11.49 15.39 2.38
CA VAL A 147 -11.73 16.01 1.07
C VAL A 147 -12.28 17.42 1.22
N ALA A 148 -13.26 17.64 2.11
CA ALA A 148 -13.80 18.96 2.38
C ALA A 148 -12.72 19.93 2.87
N ALA A 149 -11.81 19.48 3.74
CA ALA A 149 -10.69 20.28 4.23
C ALA A 149 -9.66 20.62 3.13
N ILE A 150 -9.30 19.64 2.28
CA ILE A 150 -8.38 19.84 1.15
C ILE A 150 -8.97 20.88 0.17
N MET A 151 -10.23 20.68 -0.24
CA MET A 151 -10.91 21.59 -1.16
C MET A 151 -11.16 22.97 -0.55
N GLY A 152 -11.36 23.04 0.78
CA GLY A 152 -11.51 24.26 1.54
C GLY A 152 -10.21 25.03 1.77
N GLN A 153 -9.07 24.56 1.25
CA GLN A 153 -7.75 25.19 1.39
C GLN A 153 -7.29 25.39 2.85
N VAL A 154 -7.74 24.54 3.77
CA VAL A 154 -7.30 24.63 5.18
C VAL A 154 -6.01 23.84 5.44
N ILE A 155 -5.69 22.88 4.56
CA ILE A 155 -4.45 22.09 4.64
C ILE A 155 -3.24 22.98 4.32
N GLN A 156 -2.24 22.93 5.18
CA GLN A 156 -0.99 23.67 5.02
C GLN A 156 0.10 22.81 4.37
N GLU A 157 1.04 23.45 3.69
CA GLU A 157 2.24 22.77 3.17
C GLU A 157 3.03 22.16 4.33
N GLY A 158 3.57 20.96 4.13
CA GLY A 158 4.28 20.22 5.17
C GLY A 158 3.39 19.42 6.12
N GLU A 159 2.07 19.50 6.03
CA GLU A 159 1.17 18.70 6.88
C GLU A 159 1.14 17.22 6.47
N VAL A 160 0.89 16.36 7.46
CA VAL A 160 0.55 14.95 7.27
C VAL A 160 -0.95 14.77 7.49
N ILE A 161 -1.70 14.60 6.41
CA ILE A 161 -3.13 14.34 6.44
C ILE A 161 -3.36 12.91 6.91
N VAL A 162 -4.04 12.75 8.05
CA VAL A 162 -4.34 11.45 8.66
C VAL A 162 -5.83 11.16 8.51
N ILE A 163 -6.17 10.15 7.71
CA ILE A 163 -7.57 9.70 7.54
C ILE A 163 -7.70 8.37 8.25
N ARG A 164 -8.47 8.32 9.33
CA ARG A 164 -8.62 7.11 10.17
C ARG A 164 -10.06 6.65 10.26
N TYR A 165 -10.23 5.42 10.75
CA TYR A 165 -11.52 4.70 10.75
C TYR A 165 -12.03 4.39 9.34
N GLU A 166 -11.10 4.22 8.40
CA GLU A 166 -11.38 3.77 7.02
C GLU A 166 -10.83 2.36 6.76
N GLY A 167 -10.35 1.68 7.80
CA GLY A 167 -9.89 0.29 7.75
C GLY A 167 -11.00 -0.74 7.56
N PRO A 168 -10.66 -2.05 7.54
CA PRO A 168 -11.63 -3.13 7.38
C PRO A 168 -12.82 -3.05 8.34
N GLN A 169 -12.59 -2.86 9.63
CA GLN A 169 -13.65 -2.76 10.63
C GLN A 169 -14.19 -1.33 10.76
N GLY A 170 -13.30 -0.33 10.62
CA GLY A 170 -13.61 1.08 10.82
C GLY A 170 -14.58 1.66 9.80
N GLY A 171 -14.29 1.43 8.51
CA GLY A 171 -15.04 2.01 7.38
C GLY A 171 -16.54 1.74 7.47
N PRO A 172 -17.00 0.47 7.54
CA PRO A 172 -16.30 -0.80 7.31
C PRO A 172 -16.14 -1.14 5.81
N GLY A 173 -15.22 -2.07 5.50
CA GLY A 173 -14.98 -2.55 4.13
C GLY A 173 -13.69 -2.05 3.49
N MET A 174 -12.91 -1.25 4.20
CA MET A 174 -11.64 -0.70 3.72
C MET A 174 -11.78 0.02 2.37
N GLN A 175 -12.55 1.12 2.35
CA GLN A 175 -12.85 1.88 1.13
C GLN A 175 -11.58 2.37 0.42
N GLU A 176 -11.60 2.37 -0.91
CA GLU A 176 -10.53 3.00 -1.72
C GLU A 176 -10.75 4.51 -1.82
N MET A 177 -9.81 5.28 -1.27
CA MET A 177 -9.90 6.74 -1.19
C MET A 177 -9.23 7.42 -2.39
N LEU A 178 -9.87 7.35 -3.56
CA LEU A 178 -9.38 8.07 -4.74
C LEU A 178 -9.62 9.59 -4.61
N SER A 179 -10.69 10.01 -3.93
CA SER A 179 -11.12 11.41 -3.89
C SER A 179 -10.12 12.28 -3.14
N ALA A 180 -9.63 11.83 -1.98
CA ALA A 180 -8.62 12.55 -1.21
C ALA A 180 -7.32 12.76 -2.01
N THR A 181 -6.82 11.70 -2.65
CA THR A 181 -5.57 11.76 -3.42
C THR A 181 -5.71 12.65 -4.67
N SER A 182 -6.88 12.60 -5.33
CA SER A 182 -7.18 13.45 -6.49
C SER A 182 -7.33 14.92 -6.09
N ALA A 183 -7.94 15.20 -4.93
CA ALA A 183 -8.07 16.55 -4.41
C ALA A 183 -6.70 17.17 -4.09
N VAL A 184 -5.81 16.42 -3.43
CA VAL A 184 -4.44 16.87 -3.13
C VAL A 184 -3.66 17.18 -4.42
N ALA A 185 -3.72 16.28 -5.40
CA ALA A 185 -3.05 16.47 -6.69
C ALA A 185 -3.65 17.66 -7.47
N GLY A 186 -4.98 17.79 -7.52
CA GLY A 186 -5.66 18.90 -8.19
C GLY A 186 -5.35 20.27 -7.58
N MET A 187 -5.00 20.32 -6.29
CA MET A 187 -4.55 21.51 -5.59
C MET A 187 -3.04 21.76 -5.70
N GLY A 188 -2.29 20.87 -6.39
CA GLY A 188 -0.83 20.96 -6.52
C GLY A 188 -0.08 20.72 -5.19
N MET A 189 -0.67 19.96 -4.28
CA MET A 189 -0.15 19.68 -2.94
C MET A 189 0.51 18.30 -2.82
N ASP A 190 0.46 17.48 -3.87
CA ASP A 190 0.97 16.10 -3.91
C ASP A 190 2.50 15.97 -3.69
N ARG A 191 3.24 17.06 -3.92
CA ARG A 191 4.67 17.19 -3.63
C ARG A 191 4.98 17.91 -2.31
N LYS A 192 3.95 18.27 -1.53
CA LYS A 192 4.07 19.17 -0.37
C LYS A 192 3.46 18.62 0.91
N VAL A 193 2.52 17.68 0.80
CA VAL A 193 1.85 17.04 1.93
C VAL A 193 1.88 15.53 1.79
N ALA A 194 1.83 14.83 2.92
CA ALA A 194 1.65 13.39 2.94
C ALA A 194 0.21 13.02 3.31
N LEU A 195 -0.25 11.86 2.84
CA LEU A 195 -1.54 11.27 3.17
C LEU A 195 -1.30 9.91 3.81
N ILE A 196 -1.83 9.68 5.01
CA ILE A 196 -1.73 8.39 5.69
C ILE A 196 -3.12 7.89 6.10
N THR A 197 -3.32 6.57 6.06
CA THR A 197 -4.61 5.98 6.43
C THR A 197 -4.54 4.50 6.81
N ASP A 198 -5.49 4.07 7.65
CA ASP A 198 -5.79 2.66 7.89
C ASP A 198 -6.67 2.02 6.80
N GLY A 199 -7.24 2.82 5.89
CA GLY A 199 -7.91 2.36 4.68
C GLY A 199 -6.95 2.08 3.52
N ARG A 200 -7.41 2.23 2.28
CA ARG A 200 -6.58 1.99 1.07
C ARG A 200 -6.66 3.14 0.09
N PHE A 201 -5.55 3.36 -0.62
CA PHE A 201 -5.48 4.30 -1.74
C PHE A 201 -5.55 3.56 -3.08
N SER A 202 -5.88 4.31 -4.12
CA SER A 202 -6.00 3.76 -5.47
C SER A 202 -4.65 3.41 -6.08
N GLY A 203 -4.64 2.45 -7.01
CA GLY A 203 -3.44 2.16 -7.82
C GLY A 203 -2.98 3.35 -8.68
N ALA A 204 -3.87 4.33 -8.87
CA ALA A 204 -3.67 5.59 -9.59
C ALA A 204 -3.19 6.76 -8.74
N THR A 205 -2.98 6.53 -7.44
CA THR A 205 -2.50 7.56 -6.54
C THR A 205 -1.05 7.96 -6.85
N HIS A 206 -0.81 9.28 -6.77
CA HIS A 206 0.50 9.94 -6.83
C HIS A 206 0.81 10.56 -5.46
N GLY A 207 2.09 10.85 -5.21
CA GLY A 207 2.55 11.48 -3.97
C GLY A 207 2.72 10.49 -2.81
N ALA A 208 3.12 11.02 -1.65
CA ALA A 208 3.35 10.24 -0.43
C ALA A 208 2.01 9.82 0.21
N SER A 209 1.36 8.83 -0.39
CA SER A 209 0.09 8.25 0.09
C SER A 209 0.31 6.84 0.65
N ILE A 210 0.30 6.74 1.98
CA ILE A 210 0.60 5.53 2.75
C ILE A 210 -0.70 4.93 3.27
N GLY A 211 -1.06 3.76 2.76
CA GLY A 211 -2.28 3.04 3.15
C GLY A 211 -2.01 1.81 4.00
N HIS A 212 -3.09 1.13 4.36
CA HIS A 212 -3.10 -0.15 5.07
C HIS A 212 -2.41 -0.08 6.45
N ILE A 213 -2.37 1.08 7.09
CA ILE A 213 -1.78 1.20 8.43
C ILE A 213 -2.46 0.21 9.36
N SER A 214 -1.65 -0.73 9.86
CA SER A 214 -2.12 -1.85 10.66
C SER A 214 -1.39 -1.85 12.02
N PRO A 215 -2.10 -2.04 13.15
CA PRO A 215 -3.56 -2.16 13.28
C PRO A 215 -4.33 -0.89 12.92
N GLU A 216 -5.57 -1.05 12.45
CA GLU A 216 -6.47 0.05 12.12
C GLU A 216 -6.97 0.79 13.38
N ALA A 217 -7.56 1.98 13.19
CA ALA A 217 -8.03 2.79 14.30
C ALA A 217 -9.18 2.14 15.09
N ALA A 218 -10.09 1.44 14.40
CA ALA A 218 -11.19 0.70 15.04
C ALA A 218 -10.70 -0.42 15.97
N ALA A 219 -9.53 -0.99 15.68
CA ALA A 219 -8.85 -1.99 16.51
C ALA A 219 -7.94 -1.37 17.57
N LYS A 220 -8.09 -0.06 17.87
CA LYS A 220 -7.23 0.73 18.77
C LYS A 220 -5.75 0.73 18.36
N GLY A 221 -5.48 0.66 17.06
CA GLY A 221 -4.13 0.85 16.53
C GLY A 221 -3.58 2.25 16.83
N PRO A 222 -2.25 2.45 16.80
CA PRO A 222 -1.62 3.74 17.13
C PRO A 222 -2.15 4.94 16.32
N ILE A 223 -2.60 4.73 15.08
CA ILE A 223 -3.25 5.77 14.27
C ILE A 223 -4.52 6.36 14.94
N ALA A 224 -5.21 5.62 15.82
CA ALA A 224 -6.37 6.11 16.56
C ALA A 224 -6.04 7.19 17.60
N VAL A 225 -4.79 7.30 18.06
CA VAL A 225 -4.40 8.25 19.12
C VAL A 225 -3.76 9.53 18.61
N VAL A 226 -3.53 9.63 17.30
CA VAL A 226 -2.99 10.82 16.67
C VAL A 226 -3.97 11.98 16.86
N ARG A 227 -3.43 13.15 17.20
CA ARG A 227 -4.13 14.43 17.37
C ARG A 227 -3.53 15.46 16.43
N ASP A 228 -4.31 16.48 16.10
CA ASP A 228 -3.83 17.62 15.31
C ASP A 228 -2.56 18.22 15.93
N GLY A 229 -1.55 18.45 15.10
CA GLY A 229 -0.26 19.02 15.49
C GLY A 229 0.78 18.01 15.99
N ASP A 230 0.43 16.75 16.26
CA ASP A 230 1.43 15.72 16.56
C ASP A 230 2.38 15.56 15.36
N ILE A 231 3.69 15.42 15.57
CA ILE A 231 4.64 15.28 14.48
C ILE A 231 4.69 13.83 14.00
N ILE A 232 4.53 13.62 12.69
CA ILE A 232 4.68 12.33 12.03
C ILE A 232 5.89 12.40 11.11
N GLU A 233 6.78 11.42 11.25
CA GLU A 233 7.95 11.22 10.41
C GLU A 233 7.74 10.00 9.50
N ILE A 234 7.97 10.22 8.21
CA ILE A 234 7.89 9.24 7.14
C ILE A 234 9.28 9.16 6.51
N ASP A 235 9.92 8.00 6.60
CA ASP A 235 11.17 7.71 5.88
C ASP A 235 10.92 6.50 4.98
N ILE A 236 10.62 6.74 3.70
CA ILE A 236 10.34 5.66 2.75
C ILE A 236 11.59 4.83 2.46
N PRO A 237 12.78 5.42 2.19
CA PRO A 237 14.02 4.67 2.08
C PRO A 237 14.40 3.90 3.35
N GLY A 238 14.19 4.50 4.52
CA GLY A 238 14.42 3.87 5.83
C GLY A 238 13.32 2.90 6.26
N LYS A 239 12.21 2.85 5.51
CA LYS A 239 11.01 2.04 5.76
C LYS A 239 10.37 2.28 7.12
N THR A 240 10.42 3.52 7.60
CA THR A 240 9.87 3.90 8.90
C THR A 240 8.65 4.80 8.78
N LEU A 241 7.68 4.59 9.68
CA LEU A 241 6.53 5.46 9.89
C LEU A 241 6.34 5.68 11.39
N THR A 242 6.66 6.89 11.85
CA THR A 242 6.83 7.19 13.27
C THR A 242 5.97 8.37 13.70
N LEU A 243 5.21 8.19 14.77
CA LEU A 243 4.59 9.26 15.55
C LEU A 243 5.61 9.72 16.60
N GLN A 244 6.05 10.98 16.52
CA GLN A 244 7.06 11.58 17.41
C GLN A 244 6.45 11.92 18.79
N LEU A 245 6.03 10.89 19.50
CA LEU A 245 5.52 10.95 20.88
C LEU A 245 6.19 9.86 21.73
N PRO A 246 6.40 10.11 23.03
CA PRO A 246 6.85 9.08 23.95
C PRO A 246 5.89 7.88 23.97
N GLU A 247 6.42 6.67 24.06
CA GLU A 247 5.58 5.46 24.08
C GLU A 247 4.57 5.45 25.24
N ASP A 248 4.94 5.99 26.40
CA ASP A 248 4.04 6.08 27.55
C ASP A 248 2.83 6.98 27.27
N GLU A 249 3.04 8.06 26.50
CA GLU A 249 1.94 8.93 26.09
C GLU A 249 1.04 8.23 25.08
N ILE A 250 1.60 7.53 24.10
CA ILE A 250 0.82 6.71 23.15
C ILE A 250 -0.01 5.68 23.92
N ARG A 251 0.60 4.93 24.85
CA ARG A 251 -0.08 3.95 25.70
C ARG A 251 -1.19 4.57 26.54
N GLN A 252 -0.95 5.76 27.11
CA GLN A 252 -1.96 6.48 27.88
C GLN A 252 -3.13 6.91 26.99
N ARG A 253 -2.87 7.55 25.86
CA ARG A 253 -3.91 7.95 24.90
C ARG A 253 -4.71 6.75 24.41
N THR A 254 -4.09 5.59 24.19
CA THR A 254 -4.78 4.35 23.78
C THR A 254 -5.74 3.84 24.85
N LYS A 255 -5.39 3.95 26.14
CA LYS A 255 -6.28 3.57 27.25
C LYS A 255 -7.48 4.50 27.38
N GLU A 256 -7.28 5.78 27.05
CA GLU A 256 -8.32 6.81 27.08
C GLU A 256 -9.27 6.73 25.86
N LEU A 257 -8.93 5.94 24.83
CA LEU A 257 -9.80 5.77 23.67
C LEU A 257 -11.15 5.15 24.06
N PRO A 258 -12.27 5.75 23.63
CA PRO A 258 -13.58 5.14 23.81
C PRO A 258 -13.64 3.80 23.09
N GLU A 259 -14.63 2.99 23.45
CA GLU A 259 -14.97 1.82 22.64
C GLU A 259 -15.42 2.28 21.25
N PHE A 260 -14.90 1.61 20.21
CA PHE A 260 -15.26 1.95 18.84
C PHE A 260 -16.73 1.61 18.59
N GLU A 261 -17.49 2.59 18.09
CA GLU A 261 -18.89 2.39 17.70
C GLU A 261 -18.99 2.31 16.16
N PRO A 262 -19.39 1.15 15.60
CA PRO A 262 -19.52 1.00 14.15
C PRO A 262 -20.59 1.92 13.56
N LYS A 263 -20.26 2.61 12.47
CA LYS A 263 -21.20 3.43 11.68
C LYS A 263 -22.38 2.59 11.17
N ILE A 264 -22.12 1.35 10.77
CA ILE A 264 -23.12 0.41 10.23
C ILE A 264 -23.33 -0.75 11.20
N LYS A 265 -24.55 -0.87 11.75
CA LYS A 265 -24.88 -1.82 12.83
C LYS A 265 -25.60 -3.09 12.37
N THR A 266 -26.13 -3.13 11.15
CA THR A 266 -26.89 -4.26 10.60
C THR A 266 -26.46 -4.60 9.16
N GLY A 267 -26.91 -5.75 8.65
CA GLY A 267 -26.65 -6.17 7.27
C GLY A 267 -25.24 -6.74 7.02
N CYS A 268 -24.87 -6.83 5.74
CA CYS A 268 -23.63 -7.47 5.30
C CYS A 268 -22.38 -6.77 5.85
N LEU A 269 -22.34 -5.44 5.84
CA LEU A 269 -21.20 -4.66 6.30
C LEU A 269 -20.99 -4.76 7.82
N ALA A 270 -22.07 -4.82 8.61
CA ALA A 270 -21.95 -5.08 10.05
C ALA A 270 -21.45 -6.50 10.34
N ARG A 271 -21.83 -7.49 9.52
CA ARG A 271 -21.26 -8.84 9.62
C ARG A 271 -19.78 -8.84 9.25
N TYR A 272 -19.40 -8.18 8.14
CA TYR A 272 -18.01 -8.02 7.70
C TYR A 272 -17.14 -7.44 8.82
N ALA A 273 -17.53 -6.29 9.37
CA ALA A 273 -16.77 -5.59 10.42
C ALA A 273 -16.53 -6.45 11.67
N LYS A 274 -17.46 -7.35 12.01
CA LYS A 274 -17.32 -8.23 13.19
C LYS A 274 -16.34 -9.38 13.00
N ILE A 275 -16.13 -9.83 11.76
CA ILE A 275 -15.40 -11.07 11.47
C ILE A 275 -14.08 -10.82 10.76
N VAL A 276 -13.94 -9.69 10.06
CA VAL A 276 -12.79 -9.44 9.19
C VAL A 276 -11.48 -9.30 9.98
N SER A 277 -10.41 -9.89 9.46
CA SER A 277 -9.05 -9.71 9.97
C SER A 277 -8.50 -8.32 9.61
N SER A 278 -7.35 -7.97 10.19
CA SER A 278 -6.63 -6.75 9.81
C SER A 278 -6.08 -6.82 8.38
N ALA A 279 -5.78 -5.65 7.80
CA ALA A 279 -5.32 -5.50 6.43
C ALA A 279 -3.93 -6.11 6.19
N ASP A 280 -3.05 -6.14 7.19
CA ASP A 280 -1.74 -6.79 7.10
C ASP A 280 -1.85 -8.31 6.84
N LYS A 281 -3.01 -8.90 7.15
CA LYS A 281 -3.33 -10.32 6.94
C LYS A 281 -4.26 -10.56 5.75
N GLY A 282 -4.50 -9.54 4.93
CA GLY A 282 -5.35 -9.66 3.74
C GLY A 282 -6.84 -9.40 3.95
N ALA A 283 -7.25 -8.90 5.13
CA ALA A 283 -8.67 -8.64 5.45
C ALA A 283 -9.59 -9.85 5.15
N VAL A 284 -9.16 -11.04 5.56
CA VAL A 284 -9.87 -12.31 5.37
C VAL A 284 -10.97 -12.51 6.41
N PHE A 285 -11.82 -13.52 6.18
CA PHE A 285 -12.66 -14.09 7.22
C PHE A 285 -11.91 -15.27 7.84
N PRO A 286 -11.55 -15.19 9.14
CA PRO A 286 -10.93 -16.30 9.84
C PRO A 286 -11.77 -17.59 9.71
N LYS A 287 -11.08 -18.73 9.65
CA LYS A 287 -11.67 -20.08 9.50
C LYS A 287 -12.36 -20.50 10.81
#